data_AF-A0A7R8W0A9-F1
#
_entry.id   AF-A0A7R8W0A9-F1
#
_cell.length_a   1.000
_cell.length_b   1.000
_cell.length_c   1.000
_cell.angle_alpha   90.00
_cell.angle_beta   90.00
_cell.angle_gamma   90.00
#
_symmetry.space_group_name_H-M   'P 1'
#
loop_
_entity.id
_entity.type
_entity.pdbx_description
1 polymer ?
#
loop_
_entity_poly.entity_id
_entity_poly.type
_entity_poly.pdbx_seq_one_letter_code
_entity_poly.pdbx_strand_id
1 'polypeptide(L)'
;MVASSPQDPISQPLLVTPDRTLRKDKREMFKLIQVYMMDRKAKTGMTVSTVALDLILKALKKDGLKEELFFTLCKQTTENPDRESLRRGWELMATCLTFLLPPTAFVPYLRWYIEKHRHPDLKNIKDVNKWPTHVQVSHYADVCQQRLERRLNGRRLDSVEPTIRDIDRSRVQIFRPSMFGSTLEEVMRRQKERFPNRRLPWILVTLCHEVLALGGAKTLGIFREAPDHRELDGVYDSLDQWQIPEWTNPLVPATVLKKWLSELYDPLIPTDVQQDLSACPDDIDRIRTILSRLNPLSWLILGYLIRFLQTMCKSDNVENTRMTPYNLAVVFAPNLSPVTSLNPMQVQEDARRANAVIETLIRSLDTSFAEGLA
;
A
#
# COMPACT_ATOMS: atom_id res chain seq x y z
N MET A 1 18.21 -31.04 15.59
CA MET A 1 16.83 -30.58 15.83
C MET A 1 16.37 -31.23 17.12
N VAL A 2 16.23 -30.46 18.20
CA VAL A 2 15.56 -30.97 19.41
C VAL A 2 14.10 -30.59 19.26
N ALA A 3 13.25 -31.58 19.01
CA ALA A 3 11.81 -31.40 18.98
C ALA A 3 11.35 -31.02 20.39
N SER A 4 10.95 -29.76 20.58
CA SER A 4 10.11 -29.39 21.72
C SER A 4 8.67 -29.75 21.39
N SER A 5 8.02 -30.43 22.32
CA SER A 5 6.67 -30.97 22.21
C SER A 5 5.64 -29.89 21.80
N PRO A 6 4.51 -30.26 21.14
CA PRO A 6 3.55 -29.29 20.62
C PRO A 6 2.83 -28.44 21.66
N GLN A 7 2.81 -28.83 22.94
CA GLN A 7 1.74 -28.46 23.88
C GLN A 7 2.02 -27.27 24.83
N ASP A 8 3.23 -26.71 24.90
CA ASP A 8 3.53 -25.60 25.81
C ASP A 8 3.99 -24.32 25.08
N PRO A 9 3.54 -23.12 25.53
CA PRO A 9 4.11 -21.85 25.09
C PRO A 9 5.62 -21.86 25.34
N ILE A 10 6.37 -21.47 24.31
CA ILE A 10 7.81 -21.58 24.34
C ILE A 10 8.42 -20.60 25.36
N SER A 11 9.58 -20.94 25.92
CA SER A 11 10.33 -20.07 26.85
C SER A 11 11.67 -19.56 26.30
N GLN A 12 12.09 -20.01 25.11
CA GLN A 12 13.40 -19.71 24.50
C GLN A 12 13.37 -19.60 22.97
N PRO A 13 14.34 -18.92 22.32
CA PRO A 13 14.47 -18.89 20.87
C PRO A 13 14.58 -20.27 20.21
N LEU A 14 14.10 -20.35 18.99
CA LEU A 14 13.85 -21.60 18.28
C LEU A 14 14.98 -21.99 17.32
N LEU A 15 15.52 -21.05 16.54
CA LEU A 15 16.57 -21.38 15.58
C LEU A 15 17.94 -21.22 16.24
N VAL A 16 18.61 -22.36 16.44
CA VAL A 16 19.96 -22.43 17.00
C VAL A 16 20.94 -21.70 16.08
N THR A 17 21.74 -20.81 16.65
CA THR A 17 22.83 -20.13 15.95
C THR A 17 24.11 -20.22 16.78
N PRO A 18 25.28 -20.46 16.16
CA PRO A 18 26.57 -20.42 16.86
C PRO A 18 26.94 -18.99 17.28
N ASP A 19 26.43 -17.96 16.58
CA ASP A 19 26.68 -16.56 16.89
C ASP A 19 26.04 -16.15 18.22
N ARG A 20 26.90 -15.81 19.19
CA ARG A 20 26.50 -15.39 20.54
C ARG A 20 25.70 -14.09 20.54
N THR A 21 25.99 -13.17 19.62
CA THR A 21 25.30 -11.89 19.50
C THR A 21 23.89 -12.09 18.95
N LEU A 22 23.75 -12.81 17.84
CA LEU A 22 22.45 -13.17 17.27
C LEU A 22 21.61 -13.98 18.27
N ARG A 23 22.21 -14.90 19.04
CA ARG A 23 21.50 -15.63 20.10
C ARG A 23 20.93 -14.71 21.19
N LYS A 24 21.64 -13.64 21.55
CA LYS A 24 21.15 -12.63 22.51
C LYS A 24 19.98 -11.84 21.91
N ASP A 25 20.09 -11.45 20.64
CA ASP A 25 19.04 -10.70 19.95
C ASP A 25 17.77 -11.50 19.77
N LYS A 26 17.88 -12.78 19.40
CA LYS A 26 16.74 -13.71 19.31
C LYS A 26 16.03 -13.85 20.65
N ARG A 27 16.78 -13.95 21.76
CA ARG A 27 16.19 -13.97 23.11
C ARG A 27 15.44 -12.68 23.40
N GLU A 28 15.99 -11.52 23.06
CA GLU A 28 15.31 -10.25 23.31
C GLU A 28 14.05 -10.08 22.44
N MET A 29 14.15 -10.43 21.16
CA MET A 29 13.01 -10.49 20.24
C MET A 29 11.88 -11.37 20.79
N PHE A 30 12.22 -12.56 21.31
CA PHE A 30 11.25 -13.44 21.94
C PHE A 30 10.51 -12.76 23.11
N LYS A 31 11.22 -12.03 23.99
CA LYS A 31 10.58 -11.29 25.09
C LYS A 31 9.69 -10.17 24.58
N LEU A 32 10.10 -9.46 23.53
CA LEU A 32 9.31 -8.38 22.94
C LEU A 32 8.02 -8.91 22.31
N ILE A 33 8.06 -10.08 21.67
CA ILE A 33 6.86 -10.78 21.17
C ILE A 33 5.92 -11.08 22.33
N GLN A 34 6.43 -11.66 23.44
CA GLN A 34 5.61 -11.92 24.62
C GLN A 34 5.03 -10.63 25.25
N VAL A 35 5.79 -9.53 25.25
CA VAL A 35 5.26 -8.23 25.72
C VAL A 35 4.14 -7.74 24.82
N TYR A 36 4.29 -7.87 23.50
CA TYR A 36 3.26 -7.48 22.55
C TYR A 36 1.98 -8.31 22.72
N MET A 37 2.13 -9.62 22.90
CA MET A 37 1.06 -10.60 23.12
C MET A 37 0.46 -10.54 24.53
N MET A 38 1.00 -9.69 25.43
CA MET A 38 0.64 -9.58 26.85
C MET A 38 0.92 -10.81 27.71
N ASP A 39 1.66 -11.79 27.18
CA ASP A 39 2.19 -12.93 27.95
C ASP A 39 3.32 -12.49 28.91
N ARG A 40 3.80 -11.25 28.77
CA ARG A 40 4.84 -10.66 29.61
C ARG A 40 4.55 -9.20 29.91
N LYS A 41 4.81 -8.80 31.16
CA LYS A 41 4.68 -7.40 31.60
C LYS A 41 5.61 -6.49 30.82
N ALA A 42 5.04 -5.42 30.24
CA ALA A 42 5.78 -4.36 29.56
C ALA A 42 6.62 -3.53 30.56
N LYS A 43 7.77 -3.02 30.11
CA LYS A 43 8.53 -2.03 30.88
C LYS A 43 7.84 -0.67 30.80
N THR A 44 8.06 0.18 31.80
CA THR A 44 7.52 1.55 31.83
C THR A 44 7.87 2.30 30.54
N GLY A 45 6.87 2.94 29.93
CA GLY A 45 7.02 3.69 28.67
C GLY A 45 6.89 2.85 27.39
N MET A 46 6.81 1.52 27.47
CA MET A 46 6.54 0.68 26.30
C MET A 46 5.04 0.67 25.96
N THR A 47 4.74 1.03 24.72
CA THR A 47 3.42 0.84 24.10
C THR A 47 3.47 -0.31 23.10
N VAL A 48 2.30 -0.86 22.74
CA VAL A 48 2.17 -1.91 21.72
C VAL A 48 2.88 -1.52 20.41
N SER A 49 2.72 -0.26 19.98
CA SER A 49 3.30 0.25 18.74
C SER A 49 4.81 0.43 18.83
N THR A 50 5.35 0.89 19.97
CA THR A 50 6.82 0.95 20.17
C THR A 50 7.47 -0.42 20.17
N VAL A 51 6.78 -1.44 20.71
CA VAL A 51 7.28 -2.82 20.74
C VAL A 51 7.31 -3.42 19.33
N ALA A 52 6.24 -3.25 18.55
CA ALA A 52 6.23 -3.68 17.15
C ALA A 52 7.30 -2.95 16.32
N LEU A 53 7.48 -1.64 16.53
CA LEU A 53 8.50 -0.85 15.84
C LEU A 53 9.90 -1.40 16.13
N ASP A 54 10.25 -1.65 17.40
CA ASP A 54 11.57 -2.19 17.76
C ASP A 54 11.80 -3.59 17.16
N LEU A 55 10.77 -4.46 17.19
CA LEU A 55 10.84 -5.79 16.55
C LEU A 55 11.14 -5.68 15.04
N ILE A 56 10.43 -4.82 14.34
CA ILE A 56 10.57 -4.64 12.89
C ILE A 56 11.94 -4.04 12.55
N LEU A 57 12.37 -2.99 13.24
CA LEU A 57 13.68 -2.35 13.01
C LEU A 57 14.84 -3.32 13.30
N LYS A 58 14.73 -4.16 14.33
CA LYS A 58 15.73 -5.22 14.59
C LYS A 58 15.77 -6.23 13.44
N ALA A 59 14.62 -6.68 12.95
CA ALA A 59 14.51 -7.65 11.87
C ALA A 59 15.01 -7.09 10.52
N LEU A 60 14.81 -5.80 10.25
CA LEU A 60 15.38 -5.13 9.06
C LEU A 60 16.91 -5.11 9.09
N LYS A 61 17.51 -4.93 10.28
CA LYS A 61 18.96 -4.81 10.45
C LYS A 61 19.73 -6.13 10.40
N LYS A 62 19.07 -7.26 10.66
CA LYS A 62 19.72 -8.58 10.75
C LYS A 62 18.84 -9.65 10.11
N ASP A 63 19.26 -10.17 8.96
CA ASP A 63 18.46 -11.14 8.19
C ASP A 63 18.10 -12.41 8.99
N GLY A 64 19.00 -12.89 9.86
CA GLY A 64 18.74 -14.04 10.74
C GLY A 64 17.65 -13.83 11.80
N LEU A 65 17.14 -12.61 11.96
CA LEU A 65 16.04 -12.29 12.87
C LEU A 65 14.67 -12.31 12.16
N LYS A 66 14.60 -12.16 10.83
CA LYS A 66 13.31 -12.21 10.10
C LYS A 66 12.69 -13.61 10.20
N GLU A 67 13.50 -14.64 9.96
CA GLU A 67 13.06 -16.04 10.08
C GLU A 67 12.63 -16.35 11.52
N GLU A 68 13.44 -15.97 12.50
CA GLU A 68 13.14 -16.19 13.92
C GLU A 68 11.82 -15.53 14.34
N LEU A 69 11.59 -14.29 13.90
CA LEU A 69 10.38 -13.53 14.19
C LEU A 69 9.15 -14.26 13.68
N PHE A 70 9.10 -14.59 12.38
CA PHE A 70 7.94 -15.26 11.81
C PHE A 70 7.76 -16.68 12.35
N PHE A 71 8.85 -17.43 12.56
CA PHE A 71 8.79 -18.77 13.14
C PHE A 71 8.25 -18.74 14.57
N THR A 72 8.72 -17.80 15.40
CA THR A 72 8.23 -17.59 16.76
C THR A 72 6.75 -17.22 16.76
N LEU A 73 6.32 -16.32 15.89
CA LEU A 73 4.92 -15.92 15.78
C LEU A 73 4.02 -17.10 15.36
N CYS A 74 4.42 -17.89 14.36
CA CYS A 74 3.66 -19.09 13.97
C CYS A 74 3.52 -20.06 15.16
N LYS A 75 4.60 -20.24 15.94
CA LYS A 75 4.56 -21.16 17.06
C LYS A 75 3.74 -20.63 18.24
N GLN A 76 3.85 -19.34 18.57
CA GLN A 76 3.07 -18.70 19.65
C GLN A 76 1.58 -18.55 19.31
N THR A 77 1.21 -18.62 18.04
CA THR A 77 -0.20 -18.59 17.60
C THR A 77 -0.79 -19.98 17.35
N THR A 78 0.04 -21.03 17.35
CA THR A 78 -0.42 -22.42 17.21
C THR A 78 -0.97 -22.91 18.55
N GLU A 79 -2.24 -23.33 18.57
CA GLU A 79 -2.90 -23.91 19.75
C GLU A 79 -2.82 -23.02 21.00
N ASN A 80 -2.72 -21.69 20.83
CA ASN A 80 -2.67 -20.76 21.95
C ASN A 80 -4.06 -20.67 22.62
N PRO A 81 -4.18 -21.04 23.92
CA PRO A 81 -5.46 -21.07 24.61
C PRO A 81 -5.94 -19.67 25.03
N ASP A 82 -5.03 -18.70 25.14
CA ASP A 82 -5.37 -17.33 25.52
C ASP A 82 -5.82 -16.55 24.28
N ARG A 83 -7.09 -16.11 24.31
CA ARG A 83 -7.74 -15.45 23.17
C ARG A 83 -7.07 -14.12 22.81
N GLU A 84 -6.67 -13.34 23.81
CA GLU A 84 -6.13 -12.00 23.57
C GLU A 84 -4.66 -12.08 23.14
N SER A 85 -3.90 -13.00 23.71
CA SER A 85 -2.56 -13.38 23.29
C SER A 85 -2.57 -13.83 21.82
N LEU A 86 -3.42 -14.80 21.47
CA LEU A 86 -3.58 -15.29 20.10
C LEU A 86 -3.92 -14.16 19.14
N ARG A 87 -4.91 -13.32 19.47
CA ARG A 87 -5.32 -12.17 18.67
C ARG A 87 -4.15 -11.22 18.42
N ARG A 88 -3.36 -10.91 19.45
CA ARG A 88 -2.18 -10.04 19.37
C ARG A 88 -1.04 -10.66 18.58
N GLY A 89 -0.84 -11.98 18.67
CA GLY A 89 0.16 -12.69 17.88
C GLY A 89 -0.14 -12.57 16.37
N TRP A 90 -1.40 -12.72 15.98
CA TRP A 90 -1.83 -12.54 14.60
C TRP A 90 -1.82 -11.07 14.16
N GLU A 91 -2.23 -10.13 15.02
CA GLU A 91 -2.09 -8.69 14.76
C GLU A 91 -0.62 -8.33 14.48
N LEU A 92 0.31 -8.81 15.31
CA LEU A 92 1.74 -8.59 15.13
C LEU A 92 2.26 -9.20 13.83
N MET A 93 1.86 -10.43 13.50
CA MET A 93 2.24 -11.08 12.24
C MET A 93 1.79 -10.27 11.03
N ALA A 94 0.54 -9.82 11.01
CA ALA A 94 0.01 -8.97 9.96
C ALA A 94 0.78 -7.64 9.87
N THR A 95 1.08 -6.99 10.99
CA THR A 95 1.87 -5.76 11.03
C THR A 95 3.29 -5.99 10.52
N CYS A 96 3.97 -7.06 10.93
CA CYS A 96 5.30 -7.42 10.44
C CYS A 96 5.33 -7.62 8.92
N LEU A 97 4.32 -8.30 8.35
CA LEU A 97 4.19 -8.50 6.90
C LEU A 97 3.94 -7.22 6.10
N THR A 98 3.58 -6.09 6.73
CA THR A 98 3.58 -4.79 6.04
C THR A 98 5.00 -4.32 5.70
N PHE A 99 5.97 -4.59 6.58
CA PHE A 99 7.29 -3.96 6.54
C PHE A 99 8.43 -4.93 6.21
N LEU A 100 8.25 -6.23 6.47
CA LEU A 100 9.28 -7.25 6.34
C LEU A 100 8.93 -8.23 5.22
N LEU A 101 9.89 -8.49 4.34
CA LEU A 101 9.86 -9.66 3.45
C LEU A 101 10.40 -10.89 4.21
N PRO A 102 9.63 -11.98 4.37
CA PRO A 102 10.15 -13.22 4.93
C PRO A 102 11.27 -13.80 4.05
N PRO A 103 12.25 -14.52 4.61
CA PRO A 103 13.28 -15.18 3.83
C PRO A 103 12.67 -16.13 2.79
N THR A 104 13.20 -16.15 1.56
CA THR A 104 12.63 -16.94 0.43
C THR A 104 12.43 -18.42 0.77
N ALA A 105 13.37 -19.02 1.52
CA ALA A 105 13.27 -20.42 1.95
C ALA A 105 12.12 -20.67 2.94
N PHE A 106 11.70 -19.65 3.69
CA PHE A 106 10.64 -19.73 4.70
C PHE A 106 9.24 -19.46 4.13
N VAL A 107 9.15 -18.77 2.98
CA VAL A 107 7.89 -18.36 2.35
C VAL A 107 6.90 -19.52 2.14
N PRO A 108 7.30 -20.70 1.62
CA PRO A 108 6.36 -21.81 1.41
C PRO A 108 5.69 -22.28 2.71
N TYR A 109 6.47 -22.37 3.80
CA TYR A 109 5.95 -22.74 5.11
C TYR A 109 5.00 -21.68 5.66
N LEU A 110 5.39 -20.40 5.61
CA LEU A 110 4.56 -19.31 6.12
C LEU A 110 3.24 -19.20 5.37
N ARG A 111 3.27 -19.33 4.03
CA ARG A 111 2.07 -19.34 3.19
C ARG A 111 1.14 -20.50 3.55
N TRP A 112 1.67 -21.71 3.68
CA TRP A 112 0.88 -22.86 4.14
C TRP A 112 0.28 -22.63 5.54
N TYR A 113 1.07 -22.09 6.46
CA TYR A 113 0.65 -21.82 7.83
C TYR A 113 -0.50 -20.81 7.86
N ILE A 114 -0.39 -19.70 7.12
CA ILE A 114 -1.43 -18.69 6.99
C ILE A 114 -2.69 -19.32 6.36
N GLU A 115 -2.55 -20.03 5.24
CA GLU A 115 -3.66 -20.65 4.52
C GLU A 115 -4.47 -21.61 5.40
N LYS A 116 -3.78 -22.43 6.22
CA LYS A 116 -4.42 -23.35 7.18
C LYS A 116 -5.37 -22.63 8.16
N HIS A 117 -5.14 -21.35 8.45
CA HIS A 117 -5.93 -20.55 9.39
C HIS A 117 -6.94 -19.62 8.71
N ARG A 118 -7.04 -19.65 7.37
CA ARG A 118 -8.07 -18.91 6.62
C ARG A 118 -9.35 -19.74 6.58
N HIS A 119 -10.49 -19.07 6.47
CA HIS A 119 -11.79 -19.74 6.33
C HIS A 119 -12.51 -19.21 5.08
N PRO A 120 -13.05 -20.07 4.20
CA PRO A 120 -13.61 -19.63 2.91
C PRO A 120 -14.86 -18.72 3.03
N ASP A 121 -15.64 -18.85 4.11
CA ASP A 121 -16.96 -18.22 4.25
C ASP A 121 -17.04 -16.88 5.03
N LEU A 122 -15.93 -16.20 5.35
CA LEU A 122 -15.98 -14.93 6.13
C LEU A 122 -16.75 -13.80 5.42
N LYS A 123 -16.86 -13.85 4.09
CA LYS A 123 -17.37 -12.74 3.28
C LYS A 123 -18.82 -12.34 3.60
N ASN A 124 -19.56 -13.17 4.36
CA ASN A 124 -21.00 -12.98 4.63
C ASN A 124 -21.36 -12.65 6.10
N ILE A 125 -20.41 -12.50 7.03
CA ILE A 125 -20.73 -12.36 8.47
C ILE A 125 -20.33 -10.97 8.99
N LYS A 126 -21.34 -10.17 9.38
CA LYS A 126 -21.20 -8.72 9.66
C LYS A 126 -20.75 -8.33 11.07
N ASP A 127 -20.66 -9.27 12.02
CA ASP A 127 -20.52 -8.96 13.46
C ASP A 127 -19.32 -9.72 14.09
N VAL A 128 -18.13 -9.12 13.99
CA VAL A 128 -16.81 -9.70 14.37
C VAL A 128 -16.74 -10.10 15.86
N ASN A 129 -17.55 -9.47 16.71
CA ASN A 129 -17.55 -9.70 18.16
C ASN A 129 -18.26 -11.00 18.58
N LYS A 130 -19.02 -11.65 17.69
CA LYS A 130 -19.75 -12.91 17.96
C LYS A 130 -19.03 -14.16 17.46
N TRP A 131 -17.82 -14.00 16.94
CA TRP A 131 -17.10 -15.08 16.27
C TRP A 131 -16.41 -16.00 17.29
N PRO A 132 -16.44 -17.33 17.09
CA PRO A 132 -15.56 -18.24 17.82
C PRO A 132 -14.09 -17.84 17.63
N THR A 133 -13.24 -18.13 18.61
CA THR A 133 -11.82 -17.72 18.61
C THR A 133 -11.07 -18.15 17.34
N HIS A 134 -11.37 -19.31 16.77
CA HIS A 134 -10.78 -19.79 15.52
C HIS A 134 -11.27 -19.02 14.28
N VAL A 135 -12.47 -18.44 14.32
CA VAL A 135 -13.01 -17.61 13.23
C VAL A 135 -12.45 -16.19 13.33
N GLN A 136 -12.14 -15.64 14.52
CA GLN A 136 -11.48 -14.32 14.63
C GLN A 136 -10.07 -14.28 14.04
N VAL A 137 -9.33 -15.39 14.11
CA VAL A 137 -7.99 -15.53 13.51
C VAL A 137 -8.04 -15.42 11.99
N SER A 138 -9.11 -15.92 11.38
CA SER A 138 -9.18 -16.04 9.91
C SER A 138 -9.18 -14.69 9.18
N HIS A 139 -9.73 -13.63 9.79
CA HIS A 139 -9.61 -12.27 9.27
C HIS A 139 -8.15 -11.79 9.26
N TYR A 140 -7.43 -11.99 10.36
CA TYR A 140 -6.01 -11.69 10.41
C TYR A 140 -5.21 -12.53 9.41
N ALA A 141 -5.54 -13.81 9.26
CA ALA A 141 -4.90 -14.70 8.30
C ALA A 141 -5.12 -14.24 6.85
N ASP A 142 -6.33 -13.78 6.50
CA ASP A 142 -6.62 -13.17 5.20
C ASP A 142 -5.76 -11.91 4.97
N VAL A 143 -5.64 -11.04 5.97
CA VAL A 143 -4.79 -9.84 5.91
C VAL A 143 -3.31 -10.21 5.79
N CYS A 144 -2.84 -11.21 6.55
CA CYS A 144 -1.49 -11.75 6.43
C CYS A 144 -1.22 -12.28 5.03
N GLN A 145 -2.15 -13.06 4.46
CA GLN A 145 -2.02 -13.61 3.12
C GLN A 145 -1.93 -12.50 2.07
N GLN A 146 -2.83 -11.52 2.14
CA GLN A 146 -2.79 -10.35 1.25
C GLN A 146 -1.46 -9.60 1.37
N ARG A 147 -1.01 -9.30 2.59
CA ARG A 147 0.26 -8.59 2.81
C ARG A 147 1.48 -9.40 2.35
N LEU A 148 1.48 -10.72 2.58
CA LEU A 148 2.55 -11.61 2.13
C LEU A 148 2.66 -11.63 0.61
N GLU A 149 1.56 -11.91 -0.11
CA GLU A 149 1.57 -11.89 -1.57
C GLU A 149 1.95 -10.52 -2.12
N ARG A 150 1.51 -9.45 -1.44
CA ARG A 150 1.92 -8.08 -1.77
C ARG A 150 3.42 -7.84 -1.60
N ARG A 151 4.07 -8.43 -0.61
CA ARG A 151 5.53 -8.28 -0.43
C ARG A 151 6.32 -9.14 -1.41
N LEU A 152 5.78 -10.30 -1.81
CA LEU A 152 6.44 -11.20 -2.74
C LEU A 152 6.37 -10.70 -4.19
N ASN A 153 5.24 -10.12 -4.58
CA ASN A 153 5.01 -9.59 -5.92
C ASN A 153 5.35 -8.10 -6.04
N GLY A 154 5.37 -7.38 -4.92
CA GLY A 154 5.63 -5.95 -4.87
C GLY A 154 7.13 -5.62 -4.87
N ARG A 155 7.44 -4.34 -5.09
CA ARG A 155 8.82 -3.85 -5.05
C ARG A 155 9.41 -3.99 -3.64
N ARG A 156 10.70 -4.33 -3.53
CA ARG A 156 11.43 -4.46 -2.25
C ARG A 156 11.41 -3.13 -1.47
N LEU A 157 10.45 -2.98 -0.57
CA LEU A 157 10.34 -1.85 0.37
C LEU A 157 11.20 -2.04 1.63
N ASP A 158 12.11 -3.02 1.66
CA ASP A 158 12.95 -3.32 2.83
C ASP A 158 13.93 -2.17 3.18
N SER A 159 13.99 -1.11 2.37
CA SER A 159 14.96 -0.01 2.53
C SER A 159 14.45 1.21 3.30
N VAL A 160 13.16 1.30 3.66
CA VAL A 160 12.63 2.42 4.44
C VAL A 160 12.31 1.97 5.86
N GLU A 161 13.04 2.51 6.85
CA GLU A 161 12.73 2.29 8.26
C GLU A 161 11.36 2.91 8.60
N PRO A 162 10.39 2.13 9.12
CA PRO A 162 9.08 2.67 9.46
C PRO A 162 9.13 3.57 10.69
N THR A 163 8.20 4.52 10.77
CA THR A 163 7.95 5.33 11.95
C THR A 163 6.87 4.71 12.85
N ILE A 164 6.71 5.22 14.07
CA ILE A 164 5.62 4.76 14.96
C ILE A 164 4.22 5.00 14.35
N ARG A 165 4.05 6.08 13.58
CA ARG A 165 2.80 6.39 12.88
C ARG A 165 2.50 5.35 11.80
N ASP A 166 3.52 4.84 11.13
CA ASP A 166 3.36 3.77 10.14
C ASP A 166 2.90 2.46 10.79
N ILE A 167 3.44 2.14 11.98
CA ILE A 167 3.00 0.97 12.77
C ILE A 167 1.54 1.11 13.16
N ASP A 168 1.15 2.26 13.72
CA ASP A 168 -0.24 2.52 14.11
C ASP A 168 -1.18 2.41 12.91
N ARG A 169 -0.81 3.01 11.77
CA ARG A 169 -1.56 2.91 10.51
C ARG A 169 -1.71 1.46 10.06
N SER A 170 -0.62 0.68 10.04
CA SER A 170 -0.65 -0.73 9.64
C SER A 170 -1.60 -1.56 10.52
N ARG A 171 -1.62 -1.30 11.84
CA ARG A 171 -2.52 -1.99 12.78
C ARG A 171 -3.99 -1.62 12.54
N VAL A 172 -4.29 -0.33 12.38
CA VAL A 172 -5.65 0.15 12.06
C VAL A 172 -6.15 -0.44 10.74
N GLN A 173 -5.28 -0.52 9.73
CA GLN A 173 -5.61 -1.05 8.40
C GLN A 173 -5.92 -2.55 8.36
N ILE A 174 -5.68 -3.29 9.44
CA ILE A 174 -6.16 -4.67 9.55
C ILE A 174 -7.69 -4.67 9.53
N PHE A 175 -8.32 -3.74 10.23
CA PHE A 175 -9.78 -3.68 10.39
C PHE A 175 -10.45 -2.58 9.59
N ARG A 176 -9.68 -1.57 9.16
CA ARG A 176 -10.15 -0.44 8.36
C ARG A 176 -9.43 -0.44 7.02
N PRO A 177 -9.99 -1.14 6.04
CA PRO A 177 -9.34 -1.29 4.75
C PRO A 177 -9.22 0.08 4.07
N SER A 178 -8.00 0.48 3.68
CA SER A 178 -7.73 1.79 3.09
C SER A 178 -7.87 1.80 1.57
N MET A 179 -8.32 2.93 1.01
CA MET A 179 -8.31 3.23 -0.43
C MET A 179 -6.88 3.38 -0.97
N PHE A 180 -5.94 3.71 -0.09
CA PHE A 180 -4.52 3.89 -0.39
C PHE A 180 -3.76 2.59 -0.14
N GLY A 181 -2.70 2.31 -0.89
CA GLY A 181 -1.93 1.08 -0.72
C GLY A 181 -2.65 -0.19 -1.21
N SER A 182 -3.78 -0.07 -1.90
CA SER A 182 -4.61 -1.18 -2.40
C SER A 182 -4.44 -1.39 -3.90
N THR A 183 -4.79 -2.58 -4.40
CA THR A 183 -4.92 -2.82 -5.84
C THR A 183 -6.19 -2.15 -6.36
N LEU A 184 -6.22 -1.88 -7.67
CA LEU A 184 -7.41 -1.32 -8.30
C LEU A 184 -8.61 -2.27 -8.17
N GLU A 185 -8.40 -3.58 -8.31
CA GLU A 185 -9.44 -4.60 -8.16
C GLU A 185 -10.04 -4.59 -6.76
N GLU A 186 -9.23 -4.39 -5.72
CA GLU A 186 -9.69 -4.34 -4.35
C GLU A 186 -10.51 -3.07 -4.07
N VAL A 187 -10.05 -1.92 -4.59
CA VAL A 187 -10.81 -0.67 -4.53
C VAL A 187 -12.18 -0.84 -5.23
N MET A 188 -12.19 -1.41 -6.43
CA MET A 188 -13.41 -1.67 -7.19
C MET A 188 -14.33 -2.69 -6.51
N ARG A 189 -13.77 -3.74 -5.91
CA ARG A 189 -14.54 -4.74 -5.18
C ARG A 189 -15.26 -4.13 -3.98
N ARG A 190 -14.57 -3.30 -3.19
CA ARG A 190 -15.18 -2.60 -2.04
C ARG A 190 -16.21 -1.58 -2.48
N GLN A 191 -15.95 -0.83 -3.55
CA GLN A 191 -16.91 0.17 -4.01
C GLN A 191 -18.21 -0.44 -4.50
N LYS A 192 -18.19 -1.70 -4.99
CA LYS A 192 -19.37 -2.36 -5.52
C LYS A 192 -20.53 -2.44 -4.52
N GLU A 193 -20.24 -2.46 -3.22
CA GLU A 193 -21.26 -2.44 -2.16
C GLU A 193 -22.03 -1.12 -2.08
N ARG A 194 -21.38 0.01 -2.41
CA ARG A 194 -21.96 1.36 -2.29
C ARG A 194 -22.29 2.01 -3.63
N PHE A 195 -21.49 1.70 -4.65
CA PHE A 195 -21.54 2.26 -6.00
C PHE A 195 -21.44 1.12 -7.04
N PRO A 196 -22.44 0.23 -7.12
CA PRO A 196 -22.36 -1.00 -7.92
C PRO A 196 -22.19 -0.79 -9.43
N ASN A 197 -22.65 0.36 -9.93
CA ASN A 197 -22.66 0.67 -11.36
C ASN A 197 -21.43 1.49 -11.82
N ARG A 198 -20.57 1.94 -10.89
CA ARG A 198 -19.40 2.75 -11.25
C ARG A 198 -18.31 1.90 -11.87
N ARG A 199 -17.86 2.30 -13.06
CA ARG A 199 -16.79 1.62 -13.81
C ARG A 199 -15.39 2.10 -13.42
N LEU A 200 -15.29 3.27 -12.80
CA LEU A 200 -14.06 3.86 -12.31
C LEU A 200 -14.02 3.87 -10.78
N PRO A 201 -12.84 3.89 -10.15
CA PRO A 201 -12.70 4.08 -8.71
C PRO A 201 -13.37 5.38 -8.25
N TRP A 202 -14.24 5.30 -7.25
CA TRP A 202 -14.94 6.45 -6.66
C TRP A 202 -13.96 7.55 -6.25
N ILE A 203 -12.84 7.19 -5.63
CA ILE A 203 -11.82 8.12 -5.16
C ILE A 203 -11.18 8.93 -6.31
N LEU A 204 -10.94 8.31 -7.46
CA LEU A 204 -10.41 8.99 -8.65
C LEU A 204 -11.38 10.05 -9.16
N VAL A 205 -12.63 9.64 -9.41
CA VAL A 205 -13.66 10.54 -9.96
C VAL A 205 -13.94 11.69 -9.00
N THR A 206 -14.06 11.37 -7.70
CA THR A 206 -14.32 12.35 -6.65
C THR A 206 -13.20 13.36 -6.55
N LEU A 207 -11.94 12.94 -6.44
CA LEU A 207 -10.83 13.89 -6.30
C LEU A 207 -10.66 14.78 -7.54
N CYS A 208 -10.84 14.25 -8.75
CA CYS A 208 -10.85 15.07 -9.97
C CYS A 208 -12.00 16.10 -9.97
N HIS A 209 -13.20 15.70 -9.53
CA HIS A 209 -14.34 16.59 -9.40
C HIS A 209 -14.06 17.71 -8.39
N GLU A 210 -13.59 17.36 -7.19
CA GLU A 210 -13.31 18.33 -6.12
C GLU A 210 -12.25 19.35 -6.52
N VAL A 211 -11.20 18.93 -7.25
CA VAL A 211 -10.21 19.88 -7.80
C VAL A 211 -10.89 20.92 -8.71
N LEU A 212 -11.81 20.52 -9.59
CA LEU A 212 -12.51 21.46 -10.47
C LEU A 212 -13.51 22.32 -9.72
N ALA A 213 -14.30 21.72 -8.82
CA ALA A 213 -15.33 22.40 -8.04
C ALA A 213 -14.75 23.51 -7.15
N LEU A 214 -13.55 23.30 -6.61
CA LEU A 214 -12.83 24.28 -5.78
C LEU A 214 -12.04 25.32 -6.60
N GLY A 215 -12.21 25.34 -7.92
CA GLY A 215 -11.54 26.32 -8.78
C GLY A 215 -10.07 25.98 -9.08
N GLY A 216 -9.66 24.72 -8.99
CA GLY A 216 -8.30 24.27 -9.29
C GLY A 216 -7.82 24.66 -10.70
N ALA A 217 -8.74 24.79 -11.67
CA ALA A 217 -8.45 25.30 -13.02
C ALA A 217 -8.03 26.78 -13.07
N LYS A 218 -8.15 27.50 -11.95
CA LYS A 218 -7.70 28.89 -11.78
C LYS A 218 -6.60 29.03 -10.72
N THR A 219 -6.23 27.94 -10.05
CA THR A 219 -5.24 27.95 -8.97
C THR A 219 -3.83 27.88 -9.53
N LEU A 220 -3.03 28.92 -9.24
CA LEU A 220 -1.63 28.97 -9.62
C LEU A 220 -0.86 27.76 -9.07
N GLY A 221 -0.16 27.03 -9.95
CA GLY A 221 0.68 25.91 -9.56
C GLY A 221 -0.09 24.68 -9.05
N ILE A 222 -1.39 24.54 -9.35
CA ILE A 222 -2.17 23.34 -9.01
C ILE A 222 -1.41 22.06 -9.41
N PHE A 223 -1.44 21.04 -8.55
CA PHE A 223 -0.63 19.81 -8.62
C PHE A 223 0.88 19.97 -8.43
N ARG A 224 1.48 21.14 -8.66
CA ARG A 224 2.91 21.36 -8.37
C ARG A 224 3.13 21.74 -6.91
N GLU A 225 2.34 22.70 -6.41
CA GLU A 225 2.41 23.16 -5.03
C GLU A 225 1.73 22.16 -4.07
N ALA A 226 2.13 22.20 -2.80
CA ALA A 226 1.55 21.40 -1.73
C ALA A 226 0.80 22.30 -0.73
N PRO A 227 -0.32 21.84 -0.16
CA PRO A 227 -1.01 22.53 0.93
C PRO A 227 -0.21 22.44 2.24
N ASP A 228 -0.65 23.14 3.29
CA ASP A 228 -0.13 22.89 4.63
C ASP A 228 -0.44 21.43 5.02
N HIS A 229 0.51 20.73 5.63
CA HIS A 229 0.31 19.35 6.09
C HIS A 229 -0.90 19.22 7.02
N ARG A 230 -1.20 20.25 7.82
CA ARG A 230 -2.37 20.24 8.73
C ARG A 230 -3.70 20.14 7.98
N GLU A 231 -3.76 20.62 6.74
CA GLU A 231 -4.94 20.50 5.87
C GLU A 231 -5.15 19.06 5.37
N LEU A 232 -4.16 18.17 5.54
CA LEU A 232 -4.25 16.75 5.19
C LEU A 232 -4.64 15.88 6.40
N ASP A 233 -4.72 16.44 7.60
CA ASP A 233 -5.08 15.69 8.81
C ASP A 233 -6.54 15.20 8.72
N GLY A 234 -6.77 13.90 8.93
CA GLY A 234 -8.10 13.28 8.87
C GLY A 234 -8.71 13.13 7.46
N VAL A 235 -8.08 13.68 6.43
CA VAL A 235 -8.53 13.58 5.04
C VAL A 235 -8.57 12.13 4.57
N TYR A 236 -7.49 11.38 4.80
CA TYR A 236 -7.39 9.98 4.41
C TYR A 236 -8.45 9.10 5.10
N ASP A 237 -8.66 9.33 6.40
CA ASP A 237 -9.65 8.59 7.19
C ASP A 237 -11.08 8.84 6.70
N SER A 238 -11.38 10.05 6.25
CA SER A 238 -12.68 10.42 5.69
C SER A 238 -12.92 9.71 4.35
N LEU A 239 -11.92 9.71 3.47
CA LEU A 239 -11.99 9.02 2.17
C LEU A 239 -12.10 7.50 2.33
N ASP A 240 -11.38 6.91 3.28
CA ASP A 240 -11.49 5.49 3.62
C ASP A 240 -12.91 5.12 4.12
N GLN A 241 -13.65 6.08 4.66
CA GLN A 241 -15.05 5.95 5.08
C GLN A 241 -16.06 6.35 3.99
N TRP A 242 -15.61 6.60 2.76
CA TRP A 242 -16.43 7.06 1.63
C TRP A 242 -17.13 8.40 1.89
N GLN A 243 -16.50 9.25 2.69
CA GLN A 243 -16.94 10.61 2.96
C GLN A 243 -16.06 11.58 2.18
N ILE A 244 -16.67 12.62 1.65
CA ILE A 244 -15.96 13.73 1.01
C ILE A 244 -15.72 14.78 2.11
N PRO A 245 -14.47 15.03 2.53
CA PRO A 245 -14.15 16.15 3.41
C PRO A 245 -14.68 17.49 2.89
N GLU A 246 -14.97 18.41 3.79
CA GLU A 246 -15.20 19.80 3.39
C GLU A 246 -13.85 20.46 3.07
N TRP A 247 -13.60 20.66 1.78
CA TRP A 247 -12.38 21.31 1.30
C TRP A 247 -12.61 22.81 1.11
N THR A 248 -11.61 23.62 1.46
CA THR A 248 -11.56 25.04 1.08
C THR A 248 -10.44 25.33 0.08
N ASN A 249 -9.47 24.42 -0.02
CA ASN A 249 -8.25 24.60 -0.79
C ASN A 249 -8.13 23.53 -1.89
N PRO A 250 -8.12 23.91 -3.18
CA PRO A 250 -8.00 22.94 -4.29
C PRO A 250 -6.67 22.17 -4.29
N LEU A 251 -5.63 22.65 -3.60
CA LEU A 251 -4.35 21.96 -3.47
C LEU A 251 -4.46 20.65 -2.67
N VAL A 252 -5.44 20.55 -1.77
CA VAL A 252 -5.67 19.38 -0.93
C VAL A 252 -6.12 18.17 -1.76
N PRO A 253 -7.28 18.18 -2.47
CA PRO A 253 -7.68 17.04 -3.30
C PRO A 253 -6.69 16.78 -4.44
N ALA A 254 -5.99 17.81 -4.94
CA ALA A 254 -4.92 17.65 -5.94
C ALA A 254 -3.72 16.84 -5.40
N THR A 255 -3.29 17.13 -4.16
CA THR A 255 -2.21 16.39 -3.50
C THR A 255 -2.62 14.97 -3.18
N VAL A 256 -3.85 14.79 -2.70
CA VAL A 256 -4.40 13.47 -2.37
C VAL A 256 -4.56 12.61 -3.63
N LEU A 257 -4.97 13.18 -4.77
CA LEU A 257 -5.07 12.47 -6.05
C LEU A 257 -3.72 11.89 -6.48
N LYS A 258 -2.68 12.72 -6.49
CA LYS A 258 -1.31 12.28 -6.81
C LYS A 258 -0.86 11.18 -5.87
N LYS A 259 -1.09 11.36 -4.57
CA LYS A 259 -0.72 10.38 -3.55
C LYS A 259 -1.43 9.05 -3.75
N TRP A 260 -2.74 9.07 -3.99
CA TRP A 260 -3.51 7.85 -4.25
C TRP A 260 -2.96 7.07 -5.44
N LEU A 261 -2.67 7.76 -6.56
CA LEU A 261 -2.04 7.14 -7.74
C LEU A 261 -0.66 6.54 -7.41
N SER A 262 0.18 7.28 -6.68
CA SER A 262 1.53 6.84 -6.31
C SER A 262 1.56 5.69 -5.30
N GLU A 263 0.51 5.55 -4.50
CA GLU A 263 0.37 4.52 -3.47
C GLU A 263 -0.49 3.35 -3.94
N LEU A 264 -0.88 3.28 -5.23
CA LEU A 264 -1.45 2.05 -5.77
C LEU A 264 -0.45 0.91 -5.57
N TYR A 265 -0.96 -0.24 -5.14
CA TYR A 265 -0.10 -1.39 -4.87
C TYR A 265 0.65 -1.83 -6.14
N ASP A 266 -0.06 -1.93 -7.25
CA ASP A 266 0.52 -2.04 -8.59
C ASP A 266 0.41 -0.66 -9.25
N PRO A 267 1.50 -0.10 -9.82
CA PRO A 267 1.44 1.19 -10.49
C PRO A 267 0.46 1.13 -11.66
N LEU A 268 -0.21 2.26 -11.94
CA LEU A 268 -1.22 2.32 -13.01
C LEU A 268 -0.65 1.86 -14.35
N ILE A 269 0.60 2.24 -14.64
CA ILE A 269 1.39 1.75 -15.76
C ILE A 269 2.45 0.80 -15.18
N PRO A 270 2.35 -0.52 -15.46
CA PRO A 270 3.34 -1.50 -15.03
C PRO A 270 4.74 -1.21 -15.56
N THR A 271 5.77 -1.63 -14.82
CA THR A 271 7.19 -1.34 -15.13
C THR A 271 7.61 -1.85 -16.52
N ASP A 272 7.14 -3.04 -16.92
CA ASP A 272 7.43 -3.63 -18.22
C ASP A 272 6.81 -2.80 -19.36
N VAL A 273 5.57 -2.34 -19.18
CA VAL A 273 4.88 -1.47 -20.14
C VAL A 273 5.59 -0.12 -20.22
N GLN A 274 6.00 0.46 -19.08
CA GLN A 274 6.71 1.72 -19.04
C GLN A 274 8.07 1.65 -19.78
N GLN A 275 8.79 0.53 -19.65
CA GLN A 275 10.07 0.35 -20.32
C GLN A 275 9.92 0.42 -21.85
N ASP A 276 8.86 -0.18 -22.38
CA ASP A 276 8.56 -0.14 -23.82
C ASP A 276 8.06 1.23 -24.28
N LEU A 277 7.23 1.90 -23.47
CA LEU A 277 6.78 3.28 -23.74
C LEU A 277 7.96 4.24 -23.82
N SER A 278 8.94 4.09 -22.93
CA SER A 278 10.12 4.94 -22.86
C SER A 278 11.04 4.81 -24.09
N ALA A 279 10.88 3.78 -24.91
CA ALA A 279 11.60 3.63 -26.18
C ALA A 279 10.98 4.45 -27.32
N CYS A 280 9.76 4.98 -27.16
CA CYS A 280 9.03 5.71 -28.19
C CYS A 280 8.16 6.87 -27.63
N PRO A 281 8.78 7.84 -26.92
CA PRO A 281 8.05 8.85 -26.15
C PRO A 281 7.15 9.79 -26.97
N ASP A 282 7.45 9.96 -28.26
CA ASP A 282 6.79 10.94 -29.13
C ASP A 282 5.89 10.29 -30.20
N ASP A 283 5.80 8.95 -30.23
CA ASP A 283 5.04 8.19 -31.23
C ASP A 283 3.70 7.73 -30.64
N ILE A 284 2.64 8.52 -30.86
CA ILE A 284 1.32 8.26 -30.28
C ILE A 284 0.72 6.92 -30.73
N ASP A 285 0.96 6.48 -31.97
CA ASP A 285 0.38 5.25 -32.50
C ASP A 285 1.06 4.02 -31.90
N ARG A 286 2.40 4.10 -31.74
CA ARG A 286 3.15 3.08 -31.02
C ARG A 286 2.83 3.05 -29.53
N ILE A 287 2.69 4.22 -28.89
CA ILE A 287 2.23 4.34 -27.50
C ILE A 287 0.86 3.67 -27.32
N ARG A 288 -0.11 3.95 -28.20
CA ARG A 288 -1.45 3.32 -28.16
C ARG A 288 -1.35 1.80 -28.29
N THR A 289 -0.52 1.31 -29.20
CA THR A 289 -0.28 -0.12 -29.37
C THR A 289 0.27 -0.75 -28.10
N ILE A 290 1.23 -0.11 -27.42
CA ILE A 290 1.80 -0.60 -26.17
C ILE A 290 0.76 -0.55 -25.03
N LEU A 291 -0.01 0.54 -24.92
CA LEU A 291 -1.05 0.70 -23.91
C LEU A 291 -2.20 -0.30 -24.05
N SER A 292 -2.39 -0.91 -25.23
CA SER A 292 -3.37 -2.00 -25.41
C SER A 292 -3.08 -3.24 -24.55
N ARG A 293 -1.86 -3.38 -24.02
CA ARG A 293 -1.47 -4.42 -23.06
C ARG A 293 -1.97 -4.17 -21.64
N LEU A 294 -2.39 -2.94 -21.31
CA LEU A 294 -2.94 -2.63 -20.00
C LEU A 294 -4.23 -3.42 -19.78
N ASN A 295 -4.47 -3.81 -18.53
CA ASN A 295 -5.77 -4.39 -18.20
C ASN A 295 -6.89 -3.34 -18.45
N PRO A 296 -8.14 -3.78 -18.70
CA PRO A 296 -9.23 -2.88 -19.07
C PRO A 296 -9.49 -1.77 -18.03
N LEU A 297 -9.29 -2.05 -16.74
CA LEU A 297 -9.51 -1.08 -15.66
C LEU A 297 -8.44 0.01 -15.65
N SER A 298 -7.17 -0.36 -15.73
CA SER A 298 -6.04 0.57 -15.83
C SER A 298 -6.17 1.46 -17.06
N TRP A 299 -6.60 0.91 -18.20
CA TRP A 299 -6.86 1.68 -19.42
C TRP A 299 -7.97 2.73 -19.23
N LEU A 300 -9.10 2.36 -18.63
CA LEU A 300 -10.20 3.29 -18.36
C LEU A 300 -9.77 4.41 -17.39
N ILE A 301 -9.03 4.06 -16.33
CA ILE A 301 -8.50 5.01 -15.36
C ILE A 301 -7.51 5.97 -16.02
N LEU A 302 -6.58 5.46 -16.83
CA LEU A 302 -5.62 6.29 -17.56
C LEU A 302 -6.35 7.22 -18.52
N GLY A 303 -7.31 6.72 -19.30
CA GLY A 303 -8.11 7.54 -20.22
C GLY A 303 -8.86 8.67 -19.51
N TYR A 304 -9.51 8.35 -18.39
CA TYR A 304 -10.21 9.36 -17.58
C TYR A 304 -9.24 10.40 -17.00
N LEU A 305 -8.10 9.97 -16.47
CA LEU A 305 -7.09 10.87 -15.93
C LEU A 305 -6.50 11.77 -17.02
N ILE A 306 -6.15 11.24 -18.18
CA ILE A 306 -5.63 12.03 -19.30
C ILE A 306 -6.68 13.04 -19.78
N ARG A 307 -7.96 12.68 -19.84
CA ARG A 307 -9.05 13.62 -20.16
C ARG A 307 -9.16 14.76 -19.15
N PHE A 308 -9.03 14.43 -17.87
CA PHE A 308 -9.00 15.41 -16.80
C PHE A 308 -7.80 16.37 -16.96
N LEU A 309 -6.61 15.85 -17.21
CA LEU A 309 -5.41 16.67 -17.44
C LEU A 309 -5.52 17.53 -18.72
N GLN A 310 -6.10 17.00 -19.80
CA GLN A 310 -6.44 17.75 -21.02
C GLN A 310 -7.36 18.94 -20.70
N THR A 311 -8.32 18.76 -19.80
CA THR A 311 -9.20 19.84 -19.34
C THR A 311 -8.40 20.89 -18.56
N MET A 312 -7.49 20.48 -17.68
CA MET A 312 -6.61 21.38 -16.93
C MET A 312 -5.64 22.15 -17.84
N CYS A 313 -5.26 21.59 -18.99
CA CYS A 313 -4.37 22.20 -19.97
C CYS A 313 -5.04 23.03 -21.07
N LYS A 314 -6.36 23.27 -21.02
CA LYS A 314 -7.00 24.23 -21.92
C LYS A 314 -6.34 25.62 -21.79
N SER A 315 -6.20 26.34 -22.90
CA SER A 315 -5.45 27.61 -22.96
C SER A 315 -5.81 28.58 -21.82
N ASP A 316 -7.10 28.84 -21.62
CA ASP A 316 -7.62 29.73 -20.57
C ASP A 316 -7.21 29.28 -19.16
N ASN A 317 -7.12 27.97 -18.92
CA ASN A 317 -6.72 27.41 -17.63
C ASN A 317 -5.20 27.52 -17.44
N VAL A 318 -4.41 27.34 -18.49
CA VAL A 318 -2.94 27.45 -18.43
C VAL A 318 -2.49 28.88 -18.12
N GLU A 319 -3.22 29.89 -18.63
CA GLU A 319 -2.94 31.30 -18.32
C GLU A 319 -3.00 31.60 -16.82
N ASN A 320 -3.99 30.99 -16.13
CA ASN A 320 -4.20 31.16 -14.69
C ASN A 320 -3.29 30.24 -13.86
N THR A 321 -3.23 28.95 -14.22
CA THR A 321 -2.55 27.92 -13.41
C THR A 321 -1.04 27.86 -13.64
N ARG A 322 -0.56 28.31 -14.81
CA ARG A 322 0.81 28.10 -15.31
C ARG A 322 1.21 26.62 -15.46
N MET A 323 0.23 25.71 -15.50
CA MET A 323 0.47 24.27 -15.63
C MET A 323 0.28 23.82 -17.08
N THR A 324 1.36 23.87 -17.87
CA THR A 324 1.41 23.36 -19.24
C THR A 324 1.32 21.83 -19.28
N PRO A 325 1.05 21.22 -20.47
CA PRO A 325 1.11 19.76 -20.63
C PRO A 325 2.42 19.15 -20.12
N TYR A 326 3.55 19.80 -20.41
CA TYR A 326 4.86 19.43 -19.88
C TYR A 326 4.90 19.48 -18.34
N ASN A 327 4.44 20.60 -17.73
CA ASN A 327 4.47 20.75 -16.27
C ASN A 327 3.60 19.70 -15.57
N LEU A 328 2.41 19.39 -16.11
CA LEU A 328 1.57 18.31 -15.56
C LEU A 328 2.19 16.93 -15.79
N ALA A 329 2.83 16.69 -16.93
CA ALA A 329 3.49 15.42 -17.20
C ALA A 329 4.64 15.14 -16.22
N VAL A 330 5.48 16.15 -15.94
CA VAL A 330 6.55 16.07 -14.94
C VAL A 330 6.00 15.73 -13.55
N VAL A 331 4.84 16.27 -13.20
CA VAL A 331 4.19 16.00 -11.91
C VAL A 331 3.56 14.62 -11.87
N PHE A 332 2.85 14.19 -12.93
CA PHE A 332 2.05 12.96 -12.89
C PHE A 332 2.83 11.70 -13.26
N ALA A 333 3.79 11.74 -14.18
CA ALA A 333 4.57 10.57 -14.60
C ALA A 333 5.13 9.73 -13.43
N PRO A 334 5.80 10.31 -12.41
CA PRO A 334 6.31 9.51 -11.28
C PRO A 334 5.21 8.85 -10.44
N ASN A 335 3.99 9.40 -10.46
CA ASN A 335 2.84 8.85 -9.75
C ASN A 335 2.11 7.76 -10.56
N LEU A 336 2.31 7.69 -11.88
CA LEU A 336 1.70 6.67 -12.75
C LEU A 336 2.61 5.47 -12.97
N SER A 337 3.92 5.72 -13.03
CA SER A 337 4.95 4.68 -13.09
C SER A 337 6.21 5.18 -12.37
N PRO A 338 6.49 4.72 -11.14
CA PRO A 338 7.69 5.12 -10.42
C PRO A 338 8.92 4.46 -11.03
N VAL A 339 9.99 5.24 -11.20
CA VAL A 339 11.29 4.78 -11.73
C VAL A 339 11.97 3.84 -10.71
N THR A 340 12.52 2.72 -11.18
CA THR A 340 13.10 1.66 -10.33
C THR A 340 14.62 1.56 -10.37
N SER A 341 15.29 2.29 -11.27
CA SER A 341 16.75 2.19 -11.38
C SER A 341 17.43 2.68 -10.09
N LEU A 342 18.51 2.01 -9.71
CA LEU A 342 19.39 2.44 -8.61
C LEU A 342 20.50 3.38 -9.10
N ASN A 343 20.68 3.51 -10.41
CA ASN A 343 21.69 4.36 -11.01
C ASN A 343 21.12 5.78 -11.22
N PRO A 344 21.66 6.83 -10.57
CA PRO A 344 21.13 8.20 -10.67
C PRO A 344 21.02 8.73 -12.10
N MET A 345 21.98 8.39 -12.98
CA MET A 345 21.97 8.82 -14.38
C MET A 345 20.81 8.19 -15.16
N GLN A 346 20.58 6.89 -14.94
CA GLN A 346 19.46 6.19 -15.55
C GLN A 346 18.13 6.67 -14.98
N VAL A 347 18.06 6.95 -13.68
CA VAL A 347 16.84 7.50 -13.05
C VAL A 347 16.42 8.81 -13.73
N GLN A 348 17.38 9.71 -13.97
CA GLN A 348 17.10 10.97 -14.63
C GLN A 348 16.65 10.79 -16.09
N GLU A 349 17.29 9.89 -16.82
CA GLU A 349 16.93 9.61 -18.21
C GLU A 349 15.56 8.94 -18.35
N ASP A 350 15.29 7.93 -17.52
CA ASP A 350 14.01 7.22 -17.47
C ASP A 350 12.88 8.17 -17.08
N ALA A 351 13.10 9.05 -16.10
CA ALA A 351 12.14 10.08 -15.74
C ALA A 351 11.87 11.04 -16.90
N ARG A 352 12.90 11.49 -17.63
CA ARG A 352 12.74 12.37 -18.80
C ARG A 352 11.88 11.70 -19.88
N ARG A 353 12.14 10.44 -20.19
CA ARG A 353 11.39 9.67 -21.19
C ARG A 353 9.95 9.42 -20.73
N ALA A 354 9.75 9.08 -19.46
CA ALA A 354 8.42 8.91 -18.87
C ALA A 354 7.58 10.19 -18.95
N ASN A 355 8.18 11.34 -18.61
CA ASN A 355 7.53 12.63 -18.71
C ASN A 355 7.09 12.93 -20.15
N ALA A 356 7.96 12.64 -21.14
CA ALA A 356 7.64 12.85 -22.55
C ALA A 356 6.46 11.98 -23.02
N VAL A 357 6.40 10.69 -22.61
CA VAL A 357 5.24 9.82 -22.89
C VAL A 357 3.95 10.43 -22.34
N ILE A 358 3.95 10.84 -21.06
CA ILE A 358 2.75 11.43 -20.44
C ILE A 358 2.37 12.76 -21.10
N GLU A 359 3.34 13.59 -21.49
CA GLU A 359 3.09 14.81 -22.24
C GLU A 359 2.43 14.52 -23.59
N THR A 360 2.94 13.55 -24.35
CA THR A 360 2.37 13.11 -25.62
C THR A 360 0.94 12.61 -25.45
N LEU A 361 0.66 11.86 -24.38
CA LEU A 361 -0.70 11.43 -24.04
C LEU A 361 -1.62 12.62 -23.75
N ILE A 362 -1.18 13.58 -22.93
CA ILE A 362 -1.97 14.80 -22.64
C ILE A 362 -2.26 15.56 -23.93
N ARG A 363 -1.28 15.72 -24.83
CA ARG A 363 -1.45 16.50 -26.07
C ARG A 363 -2.30 15.80 -27.13
N SER A 364 -2.18 14.48 -27.27
CA SER A 364 -2.58 13.78 -28.51
C SER A 364 -3.43 12.52 -28.30
N LEU A 365 -3.63 12.05 -27.07
CA LEU A 365 -4.51 10.91 -26.83
C LEU A 365 -5.97 11.31 -27.08
N ASP A 366 -6.66 10.56 -27.93
CA ASP A 366 -8.12 10.67 -28.04
C ASP A 366 -8.75 10.02 -26.81
N THR A 367 -9.43 10.84 -26.00
CA THR A 367 -10.09 10.41 -24.76
C THR A 367 -11.61 10.35 -24.90
N SER A 368 -12.15 10.32 -26.13
CA SER A 368 -13.59 10.24 -26.39
C SER A 368 -14.22 8.98 -25.79
N PHE A 369 -13.47 7.87 -25.75
CA PHE A 369 -13.89 6.63 -25.10
C PHE A 369 -14.08 6.77 -23.57
N ALA A 370 -13.51 7.81 -22.97
CA ALA A 370 -13.61 8.10 -21.55
C ALA A 370 -14.76 9.06 -21.19
N GLU A 371 -15.52 9.51 -22.19
CA GLU A 371 -16.68 10.37 -21.99
C GLU A 371 -17.82 9.61 -21.30
N GLY A 372 -18.42 10.22 -20.27
CA GLY A 372 -19.52 9.61 -19.51
C GLY A 372 -19.13 8.43 -18.60
N LEU A 373 -17.83 8.20 -18.35
CA LEU A 373 -17.37 7.11 -17.45
C LEU A 373 -17.56 7.39 -15.94
N ALA A 374 -17.85 8.63 -15.55
CA ALA A 374 -17.89 9.12 -14.17
C ALA A 374 -19.08 8.58 -13.35
#